data_AF-A0A1Y5GEI8-F1
#
_entry.id   AF-A0A1Y5GEI8-F1
#
_cell.length_a   1.000
_cell.length_b   1.000
_cell.length_c   1.000
_cell.angle_alpha   90.00
_cell.angle_beta   90.00
_cell.angle_gamma   90.00
#
_symmetry.space_group_name_H-M   'P 1'
#
loop_
_entity.id
_entity.type
_entity.pdbx_description
1 polymer ?
#
loop_
_entity_poly.entity_id
_entity_poly.type
_entity_poly.pdbx_seq_one_letter_code
_entity_poly.pdbx_strand_id
1 'polypeptide(L)'
;MSKNLAAIFWAAWRRRYLIALPILIMPFVGLSVGLFSTKHYETSTTLLFQEASQHNPFLEDLSIAINLKARMVSLNALLHSRHILAGVAWKMNMISTQMSKEDKALVISDLSKALSAELVGENIIKIKYKTPVKENIIDILNTVSLSFIERVLAPQRSSIIQSENFLAKELERRKADLYAADEALADYKNRFASELPTLHAGNVHRLNELQMSLAEKKVALEGARAAKKSLANRLSQTNPVVGKIEESIINLMAELTQLRARYTDQHSLVQNVLVNLQSLEKERNRLLAKNQILDTENFDKAKLERLWAIATTTTTDPDQKHQPMLIVQLQRLQKGDDQVQRLSIEVQSLQSAIDKLQLRVDGFGAHEQHLNALKRQILVRKNIYQDLAERHELARVTESLGKSEENDRVKLIDAPFEPLAPSNFPITLFFLAGLICGCAMGTGLALVAELLDTSIRRKETVSSLLQAAVISRIPPQTSD
;
A
#
# COMPACT_ATOMS: atom_id res chain seq x y z
N MET A 1 -15.43 85.93 -30.23
CA MET A 1 -15.83 85.17 -29.01
C MET A 1 -16.56 86.04 -27.99
N SER A 2 -16.05 87.24 -27.65
CA SER A 2 -16.70 88.18 -26.70
C SER A 2 -18.14 88.59 -27.08
N LYS A 3 -18.42 88.83 -28.37
CA LYS A 3 -19.76 89.19 -28.85
C LYS A 3 -20.81 88.08 -28.67
N ASN A 4 -20.40 86.81 -28.69
CA ASN A 4 -21.30 85.68 -28.48
C ASN A 4 -21.62 85.49 -26.99
N LEU A 5 -20.66 85.76 -26.09
CA LEU A 5 -20.90 85.73 -24.65
C LEU A 5 -21.95 86.77 -24.23
N ALA A 6 -21.82 88.01 -24.71
CA ALA A 6 -22.77 89.08 -24.41
C ALA A 6 -24.21 88.73 -24.87
N ALA A 7 -24.35 88.05 -26.01
CA ALA A 7 -25.63 87.57 -26.49
C ALA A 7 -26.24 86.49 -25.59
N ILE A 8 -25.43 85.54 -25.12
CA ILE A 8 -25.87 84.49 -24.18
C ILE A 8 -26.31 85.10 -22.85
N PHE A 9 -25.56 86.07 -22.31
CA PHE A 9 -25.94 86.76 -21.07
C PHE A 9 -27.23 87.57 -21.21
N TRP A 10 -27.47 88.19 -22.37
CA TRP A 10 -28.69 88.96 -22.60
C TRP A 10 -29.91 88.05 -22.83
N ALA A 11 -29.74 86.92 -23.51
CA ALA A 11 -30.76 85.87 -23.61
C ALA A 11 -31.09 85.28 -22.23
N ALA A 12 -30.07 85.01 -21.41
CA ALA A 12 -30.25 84.55 -20.04
C ALA A 12 -30.97 85.58 -19.16
N TRP A 13 -30.67 86.88 -19.30
CA TRP A 13 -31.35 87.94 -18.56
C TRP A 13 -32.83 88.07 -18.92
N ARG A 14 -33.17 87.90 -20.20
CA ARG A 14 -34.56 87.93 -20.67
C ARG A 14 -35.37 86.76 -20.12
N ARG A 15 -34.80 85.57 -20.13
CA ARG A 15 -35.45 84.33 -19.65
C ARG A 15 -35.11 84.02 -18.19
N ARG A 16 -34.73 85.04 -17.41
CA ARG A 16 -34.29 84.90 -16.01
C ARG A 16 -35.27 84.09 -15.15
N TYR A 17 -36.57 84.22 -15.37
CA TYR A 17 -37.59 83.47 -14.63
C TYR A 17 -37.62 81.98 -15.02
N LEU A 18 -37.36 81.63 -16.29
CA LEU A 18 -37.30 80.23 -16.75
C LEU A 18 -36.04 79.51 -16.28
N ILE A 19 -34.95 80.24 -16.03
CA ILE A 19 -33.71 79.68 -15.48
C ILE A 19 -33.79 79.62 -13.95
N ALA A 20 -34.21 80.70 -13.30
CA ALA A 20 -34.22 80.80 -11.84
C ALA A 20 -35.27 79.90 -11.18
N LEU A 21 -36.43 79.70 -11.81
CA LEU A 21 -37.53 78.95 -11.20
C LEU A 21 -37.20 77.44 -11.02
N PRO A 22 -36.67 76.72 -12.03
CA PRO A 22 -36.20 75.34 -11.83
C PRO A 22 -35.03 75.23 -10.84
N ILE A 23 -34.09 76.19 -10.86
CA ILE A 23 -32.95 76.21 -9.92
C ILE A 23 -33.42 76.37 -8.47
N LEU A 24 -34.48 77.16 -8.23
CA LEU A 24 -35.04 77.36 -6.90
C LEU A 24 -35.87 76.16 -6.45
N ILE A 25 -36.70 75.57 -7.33
CA ILE A 25 -37.68 74.54 -6.96
C ILE A 25 -37.04 73.14 -6.85
N MET A 26 -36.14 72.78 -7.78
CA MET A 26 -35.58 71.42 -7.84
C MET A 26 -34.81 70.97 -6.59
N PRO A 27 -34.06 71.83 -5.87
CA PRO A 27 -33.47 71.45 -4.59
C PRO A 27 -34.50 71.05 -3.53
N PHE A 28 -35.67 71.72 -3.46
CA PHE A 28 -36.75 71.35 -2.54
C PHE A 28 -37.43 70.04 -2.96
N VAL A 29 -37.59 69.81 -4.27
CA VAL A 29 -38.06 68.53 -4.80
C VAL A 29 -37.08 67.41 -4.44
N GLY A 30 -35.78 67.63 -4.65
CA GLY A 30 -34.72 66.69 -4.27
C GLY A 30 -34.71 66.38 -2.77
N LEU A 31 -34.86 67.39 -1.92
CA LEU A 31 -34.97 67.22 -0.47
C LEU A 31 -36.22 66.42 -0.08
N SER A 32 -37.36 66.69 -0.72
CA SER A 32 -38.61 65.95 -0.50
C SER A 32 -38.43 64.47 -0.87
N VAL A 33 -37.85 64.19 -2.04
CA VAL A 33 -37.52 62.81 -2.46
C VAL A 33 -36.56 62.14 -1.46
N GLY A 34 -35.58 62.88 -0.95
CA GLY A 34 -34.66 62.38 0.08
C GLY A 34 -35.37 61.99 1.39
N LEU A 35 -36.40 62.74 1.82
CA LEU A 35 -37.18 62.45 3.02
C LEU A 35 -38.13 61.25 2.85
N PHE A 36 -38.74 61.09 1.67
CA PHE A 36 -39.65 59.98 1.36
C PHE A 36 -38.93 58.69 0.95
N SER A 37 -37.61 58.75 0.70
CA SER A 37 -36.82 57.58 0.38
C SER A 37 -36.84 56.56 1.52
N THR A 38 -37.05 55.29 1.18
CA THR A 38 -37.08 54.18 2.13
C THR A 38 -35.80 54.14 2.95
N LYS A 39 -35.96 54.20 4.28
CA LYS A 39 -34.85 54.11 5.23
C LYS A 39 -34.37 52.68 5.30
N HIS A 40 -33.07 52.47 5.08
CA HIS A 40 -32.43 51.17 5.27
C HIS A 40 -31.51 51.21 6.48
N TYR A 41 -31.62 50.21 7.32
CA TYR A 41 -30.76 49.96 8.47
C TYR A 41 -29.76 48.88 8.10
N GLU A 42 -28.51 49.09 8.49
CA GLU A 42 -27.42 48.15 8.22
C GLU A 42 -26.81 47.74 9.55
N THR A 43 -26.70 46.44 9.76
CA THR A 43 -25.90 45.87 10.85
C THR A 43 -24.86 44.94 10.24
N SER A 44 -23.73 44.78 10.94
CA SER A 44 -22.66 43.91 10.47
C SER A 44 -22.05 43.13 11.62
N THR A 45 -21.58 41.94 11.32
CA THR A 45 -20.75 41.14 12.22
C THR A 45 -19.44 40.78 11.55
N THR A 46 -18.39 40.75 12.33
CA THR A 46 -17.03 40.49 11.88
C THR A 46 -16.56 39.17 12.52
N LEU A 47 -16.26 38.18 11.67
CA LEU A 47 -15.84 36.84 12.08
C LEU A 47 -14.39 36.61 11.67
N LEU A 48 -13.54 36.21 12.62
CA LEU A 48 -12.17 35.78 12.38
C LEU A 48 -12.12 34.25 12.31
N PHE A 49 -11.69 33.72 11.18
CA PHE A 49 -11.40 32.30 11.01
C PHE A 49 -9.93 32.05 11.31
N GLN A 50 -9.64 31.25 12.33
CA GLN A 50 -8.28 30.88 12.70
C GLN A 50 -7.95 29.49 12.11
N GLU A 51 -6.77 29.36 11.51
CA GLU A 51 -6.29 28.07 11.02
C GLU A 51 -5.86 27.20 12.20
N ALA A 52 -6.39 25.97 12.27
CA ALA A 52 -6.11 25.06 13.38
C ALA A 52 -4.66 24.55 13.39
N SER A 53 -3.99 24.51 12.23
CA SER A 53 -2.57 24.13 12.11
C SER A 53 -1.63 25.08 12.86
N GLN A 54 -2.00 26.34 13.01
CA GLN A 54 -1.12 27.35 13.60
C GLN A 54 -0.91 27.18 15.11
N HIS A 55 -1.78 26.43 15.78
CA HIS A 55 -1.69 26.12 17.21
C HIS A 55 -1.30 24.67 17.50
N ASN A 56 -1.36 23.78 16.49
CA ASN A 56 -1.02 22.38 16.66
C ASN A 56 -0.35 21.79 15.41
N PRO A 57 0.98 21.50 15.46
CA PRO A 57 1.73 20.90 14.35
C PRO A 57 1.14 19.56 13.87
N PHE A 58 0.43 18.83 14.74
CA PHE A 58 -0.21 17.55 14.38
C PHE A 58 -1.38 17.72 13.40
N LEU A 59 -1.91 18.94 13.26
CA LEU A 59 -2.97 19.26 12.32
C LEU A 59 -2.43 19.74 10.97
N GLU A 60 -1.13 19.97 10.83
CA GLU A 60 -0.55 20.57 9.60
C GLU A 60 -0.78 19.68 8.36
N ASP A 61 -0.50 18.37 8.48
CA ASP A 61 -0.66 17.41 7.39
C ASP A 61 -2.13 17.00 7.10
N LEU A 62 -3.02 17.17 8.08
CA LEU A 62 -4.44 16.80 7.99
C LEU A 62 -5.36 18.01 7.77
N SER A 63 -4.86 19.23 7.95
CA SER A 63 -5.62 20.45 7.77
C SER A 63 -5.46 20.98 6.35
N ILE A 64 -6.58 21.14 5.68
CA ILE A 64 -6.62 21.86 4.41
C ILE A 64 -6.66 23.34 4.77
N ALA A 65 -5.59 24.08 4.44
CA ALA A 65 -5.53 25.53 4.62
C ALA A 65 -6.80 26.19 4.09
N ILE A 66 -7.42 27.04 4.90
CA ILE A 66 -8.71 27.63 4.56
C ILE A 66 -8.41 28.85 3.69
N ASN A 67 -8.21 28.63 2.39
CA ASN A 67 -8.06 29.75 1.45
C ASN A 67 -9.42 30.46 1.27
N LEU A 68 -9.74 31.37 2.17
CA LEU A 68 -11.00 32.12 2.16
C LEU A 68 -11.13 32.98 0.92
N LYS A 69 -10.03 33.55 0.43
CA LYS A 69 -10.01 34.37 -0.78
C LYS A 69 -10.49 33.58 -2.00
N ALA A 70 -9.95 32.38 -2.22
CA ALA A 70 -10.37 31.51 -3.32
C ALA A 70 -11.80 30.96 -3.12
N ARG A 71 -12.22 30.77 -1.86
CA ARG A 71 -13.54 30.22 -1.51
C ARG A 71 -14.63 31.27 -1.39
N MET A 72 -14.32 32.57 -1.43
CA MET A 72 -15.28 33.65 -1.16
C MET A 72 -16.52 33.59 -2.07
N VAL A 73 -16.33 33.23 -3.34
CA VAL A 73 -17.45 33.04 -4.30
C VAL A 73 -18.40 31.94 -3.81
N SER A 74 -17.85 30.80 -3.40
CA SER A 74 -18.63 29.67 -2.86
C SER A 74 -19.24 29.99 -1.50
N LEU A 75 -18.53 30.71 -0.64
CA LEU A 75 -19.03 31.17 0.66
C LEU A 75 -20.20 32.13 0.49
N ASN A 76 -20.13 33.05 -0.48
CA ASN A 76 -21.24 33.94 -0.78
C ASN A 76 -22.45 33.16 -1.32
N ALA A 77 -22.22 32.17 -2.20
CA ALA A 77 -23.29 31.28 -2.65
C ALA A 77 -23.91 30.46 -1.50
N LEU A 78 -23.11 30.05 -0.51
CA LEU A 78 -23.59 29.38 0.71
C LEU A 78 -24.43 30.29 1.59
N LEU A 79 -24.03 31.56 1.78
CA LEU A 79 -24.81 32.55 2.52
C LEU A 79 -26.19 32.77 1.88
N HIS A 80 -26.25 32.79 0.55
CA HIS A 80 -27.49 32.95 -0.23
C HIS A 80 -28.25 31.64 -0.43
N SER A 81 -27.80 30.53 0.17
CA SER A 81 -28.43 29.23 -0.01
C SER A 81 -29.84 29.22 0.57
N ARG A 82 -30.83 28.95 -0.29
CA ARG A 82 -32.24 28.85 0.09
C ARG A 82 -32.48 27.89 1.26
N HIS A 83 -31.75 26.77 1.31
CA HIS A 83 -31.89 25.79 2.39
C HIS A 83 -31.43 26.33 3.74
N ILE A 84 -30.31 27.06 3.76
CA ILE A 84 -29.77 27.66 4.99
C ILE A 84 -30.68 28.78 5.47
N LEU A 85 -31.06 29.67 4.56
CA LEU A 85 -31.94 30.81 4.87
C LEU A 85 -33.36 30.38 5.23
N ALA A 86 -33.87 29.27 4.70
CA ALA A 86 -35.13 28.69 5.15
C ALA A 86 -35.07 28.26 6.62
N GLY A 87 -33.97 27.62 7.04
CA GLY A 87 -33.75 27.23 8.44
C GLY A 87 -33.67 28.44 9.36
N VAL A 88 -32.99 29.51 8.95
CA VAL A 88 -32.94 30.78 9.68
C VAL A 88 -34.33 31.42 9.77
N ALA A 89 -35.03 31.57 8.64
CA ALA A 89 -36.36 32.17 8.60
C ALA A 89 -37.36 31.40 9.47
N TRP A 90 -37.22 30.08 9.57
CA TRP A 90 -38.03 29.26 10.47
C TRP A 90 -37.72 29.55 11.95
N LYS A 91 -36.43 29.57 12.32
CA LYS A 91 -35.99 29.89 13.70
C LYS A 91 -36.41 31.29 14.14
N MET A 92 -36.42 32.24 13.21
CA MET A 92 -36.82 33.64 13.45
C MET A 92 -38.34 33.87 13.33
N ASN A 93 -39.15 32.82 13.20
CA ASN A 93 -40.62 32.90 13.02
C ASN A 93 -41.07 33.76 11.82
N MET A 94 -40.22 33.94 10.81
CA MET A 94 -40.54 34.68 9.57
C MET A 94 -41.36 33.82 8.59
N ILE A 95 -41.28 32.51 8.73
CA ILE A 95 -42.08 31.54 7.97
C ILE A 95 -42.78 30.57 8.91
N SER A 96 -44.01 30.17 8.57
CA SER A 96 -44.81 29.23 9.36
C SER A 96 -45.35 28.08 8.52
N THR A 97 -45.83 27.00 9.15
CA THR A 97 -46.39 25.85 8.43
C THR A 97 -47.56 26.24 7.51
N GLN A 98 -48.34 27.25 7.92
CA GLN A 98 -49.58 27.69 7.28
C GLN A 98 -49.36 28.55 6.02
N MET A 99 -48.17 29.12 5.82
CA MET A 99 -47.88 29.96 4.64
C MET A 99 -47.76 29.15 3.34
N SER A 100 -48.15 29.76 2.22
CA SER A 100 -47.97 29.18 0.88
C SER A 100 -46.48 28.95 0.58
N LYS A 101 -46.19 28.01 -0.33
CA LYS A 101 -44.82 27.75 -0.80
C LYS A 101 -44.20 28.99 -1.48
N GLU A 102 -45.04 29.80 -2.12
CA GLU A 102 -44.66 31.04 -2.80
C GLU A 102 -44.27 32.12 -1.79
N ASP A 103 -45.11 32.36 -0.78
CA ASP A 103 -44.81 33.34 0.29
C ASP A 103 -43.53 32.98 1.05
N LYS A 104 -43.31 31.70 1.34
CA LYS A 104 -42.06 31.21 1.94
C LYS A 104 -40.86 31.52 1.05
N ALA A 105 -40.98 31.33 -0.27
CA ALA A 105 -39.91 31.60 -1.20
C ALA A 105 -39.59 33.09 -1.30
N LEU A 106 -40.61 33.97 -1.23
CA LEU A 106 -40.45 35.41 -1.20
C LEU A 106 -39.67 35.86 0.04
N VAL A 107 -40.10 35.43 1.23
CA VAL A 107 -39.40 35.76 2.49
C VAL A 107 -37.93 35.34 2.45
N ILE A 108 -37.65 34.12 1.97
CA ILE A 108 -36.26 33.63 1.85
C ILE A 108 -35.48 34.44 0.81
N SER A 109 -36.09 34.78 -0.33
CA SER A 109 -35.44 35.58 -1.36
C SER A 109 -35.12 36.99 -0.88
N ASP A 110 -36.00 37.60 -0.10
CA ASP A 110 -35.81 38.95 0.42
C ASP A 110 -34.74 38.97 1.51
N LEU A 111 -34.74 37.97 2.39
CA LEU A 111 -33.65 37.75 3.35
C LEU A 111 -32.30 37.56 2.63
N SER A 112 -32.29 36.79 1.53
CA SER A 112 -31.08 36.56 0.75
C SER A 112 -30.55 37.84 0.11
N LYS A 113 -31.41 38.68 -0.49
CA LYS A 113 -31.00 39.95 -1.12
C LYS A 113 -30.49 40.98 -0.10
N ALA A 114 -30.96 40.88 1.13
CA ALA A 114 -30.60 41.76 2.23
C ALA A 114 -29.25 41.41 2.88
N LEU A 115 -28.68 40.24 2.57
CA LEU A 115 -27.42 39.76 3.15
C LEU A 115 -26.26 39.91 2.15
N SER A 116 -25.10 40.32 2.65
CA SER A 116 -23.86 40.26 1.89
C SER A 116 -22.70 39.84 2.78
N ALA A 117 -21.71 39.17 2.21
CA ALA A 117 -20.46 38.87 2.90
C ALA A 117 -19.28 39.37 2.08
N GLU A 118 -18.31 39.96 2.78
CA GLU A 118 -17.09 40.51 2.21
C GLU A 118 -15.88 40.01 3.00
N LEU A 119 -14.79 39.69 2.28
CA LEU A 119 -13.52 39.35 2.91
C LEU A 119 -12.77 40.64 3.26
N VAL A 120 -12.34 40.76 4.51
CA VAL A 120 -11.56 41.89 5.03
C VAL A 120 -10.17 41.37 5.40
N GLY A 121 -9.16 41.57 4.55
CA GLY A 121 -7.84 40.96 4.75
C GLY A 121 -7.80 39.50 4.30
N GLU A 122 -7.15 38.62 5.07
CA GLU A 122 -6.95 37.21 4.69
C GLU A 122 -7.93 36.26 5.39
N ASN A 123 -8.20 36.49 6.68
CA ASN A 123 -8.88 35.53 7.57
C ASN A 123 -10.18 36.07 8.20
N ILE A 124 -10.62 37.26 7.81
CA ILE A 124 -11.78 37.93 8.41
C ILE A 124 -12.91 38.05 7.39
N ILE A 125 -14.10 37.59 7.76
CA ILE A 125 -15.32 37.76 6.97
C ILE A 125 -16.22 38.74 7.70
N LYS A 126 -16.65 39.77 6.98
CA LYS A 126 -17.67 40.70 7.44
C LYS A 126 -19.00 40.37 6.76
N ILE A 127 -20.00 39.97 7.55
CA ILE A 127 -21.36 39.72 7.08
C ILE A 127 -22.19 40.95 7.40
N LYS A 128 -22.87 41.51 6.39
CA LYS A 128 -23.74 42.68 6.49
C LYS A 128 -25.18 42.26 6.25
N TYR A 129 -26.09 42.85 7.00
CA TYR A 129 -27.54 42.70 6.81
C TYR A 129 -28.18 44.07 6.68
N LYS A 130 -28.83 44.32 5.53
CA LYS A 130 -29.47 45.57 5.17
C LYS A 130 -30.98 45.39 5.04
N THR A 131 -31.74 45.99 5.93
CA THR A 131 -33.20 45.83 6.00
C THR A 131 -33.90 47.17 6.25
N PRO A 132 -35.11 47.40 5.70
CA PRO A 132 -35.90 48.57 6.06
C PRO A 132 -36.49 48.49 7.47
N VAL A 133 -36.55 47.29 8.08
CA VAL A 133 -37.14 47.04 9.40
C VAL A 133 -36.05 46.89 10.44
N LYS A 134 -36.11 47.69 11.52
CA LYS A 134 -35.13 47.66 12.62
C LYS A 134 -35.35 46.49 13.60
N GLU A 135 -36.56 45.94 13.64
CA GLU A 135 -36.97 44.89 14.56
C GLU A 135 -36.18 43.58 14.33
N ASN A 136 -35.69 42.97 15.42
CA ASN A 136 -34.93 41.71 15.44
C ASN A 136 -33.68 41.67 14.52
N ILE A 137 -33.16 42.83 14.13
CA ILE A 137 -32.04 42.94 13.18
C ILE A 137 -30.77 42.23 13.69
N ILE A 138 -30.53 42.28 15.00
CA ILE A 138 -29.40 41.62 15.69
C ILE A 138 -29.59 40.10 15.67
N ASP A 139 -30.76 39.61 16.08
CA ASP A 139 -31.03 38.18 16.23
C ASP A 139 -31.04 37.46 14.89
N ILE A 140 -31.56 38.12 13.84
CA ILE A 140 -31.51 37.61 12.47
C ILE A 140 -30.05 37.44 12.04
N LEU A 141 -29.23 38.51 12.14
CA LEU A 141 -27.84 38.42 11.71
C LEU A 141 -27.03 37.42 12.55
N ASN A 142 -27.28 37.33 13.86
CA ASN A 142 -26.64 36.35 14.72
C ASN A 142 -26.98 34.91 14.30
N THR A 143 -28.27 34.64 14.05
CA THR A 143 -28.73 33.30 13.62
C THR A 143 -28.21 32.93 12.24
N VAL A 144 -28.16 33.88 11.31
CA VAL A 144 -27.52 33.71 9.99
C VAL A 144 -26.04 33.37 10.17
N SER A 145 -25.34 34.11 11.03
CA SER A 145 -23.90 33.96 11.24
C SER A 145 -23.55 32.61 11.86
N LEU A 146 -24.30 32.18 12.88
CA LEU A 146 -24.14 30.85 13.47
C LEU A 146 -24.37 29.74 12.43
N SER A 147 -25.45 29.84 11.64
CA SER A 147 -25.77 28.86 10.60
C SER A 147 -24.72 28.86 9.48
N PHE A 148 -24.15 30.02 9.17
CA PHE A 148 -23.06 30.18 8.20
C PHE A 148 -21.78 29.51 8.72
N ILE A 149 -21.37 29.79 9.96
CA ILE A 149 -20.18 29.20 10.60
C ILE A 149 -20.26 27.67 10.58
N GLU A 150 -21.39 27.11 11.03
CA GLU A 150 -21.64 25.67 11.01
C GLU A 150 -21.44 25.09 9.60
N ARG A 151 -21.97 25.77 8.58
CA ARG A 151 -21.88 25.30 7.19
C ARG A 151 -20.48 25.42 6.60
N VAL A 152 -19.71 26.43 7.00
CA VAL A 152 -18.32 26.62 6.56
C VAL A 152 -17.40 25.55 7.16
N LEU A 153 -17.62 25.17 8.41
CA LEU A 153 -16.81 24.16 9.11
C LEU A 153 -17.20 22.71 8.77
N ALA A 154 -18.45 22.47 8.35
CA ALA A 154 -18.98 21.13 8.08
C ALA A 154 -18.16 20.26 7.11
N PRO A 155 -17.68 20.75 5.93
CA PRO A 155 -16.90 19.92 5.01
C PRO A 155 -15.61 19.40 5.62
N GLN A 156 -14.89 20.26 6.35
CA GLN A 156 -13.63 19.91 7.00
C GLN A 156 -13.86 18.85 8.09
N ARG A 157 -14.89 19.04 8.94
CA ARG A 157 -15.29 18.05 9.93
C ARG A 157 -15.64 16.71 9.28
N SER A 158 -16.41 16.72 8.20
CA SER A 158 -16.76 15.49 7.47
C SER A 158 -15.54 14.80 6.89
N SER A 159 -14.53 15.56 6.42
CA SER A 159 -13.30 15.00 5.87
C SER A 159 -12.48 14.29 6.93
N ILE A 160 -12.35 14.86 8.13
CA ILE A 160 -11.63 14.22 9.25
C ILE A 160 -12.31 12.91 9.64
N ILE A 161 -13.65 12.92 9.79
CA ILE A 161 -14.43 11.72 10.10
C ILE A 161 -14.31 10.67 8.99
N GLN A 162 -14.36 11.06 7.73
CA GLN A 162 -14.19 10.13 6.60
C GLN A 162 -12.80 9.52 6.58
N SER A 163 -11.75 10.30 6.83
CA SER A 163 -10.38 9.81 6.92
C SER A 163 -10.19 8.83 8.08
N GLU A 164 -10.74 9.14 9.26
CA GLU A 164 -10.72 8.22 10.42
C GLU A 164 -11.38 6.88 10.09
N ASN A 165 -12.58 6.90 9.52
CA ASN A 165 -13.31 5.68 9.14
C ASN A 165 -12.59 4.89 8.04
N PHE A 166 -11.99 5.59 7.07
CA PHE A 166 -11.20 4.95 6.02
C PHE A 166 -9.98 4.25 6.61
N LEU A 167 -9.23 4.93 7.48
CA LEU A 167 -8.06 4.37 8.15
C LEU A 167 -8.43 3.19 9.05
N ALA A 168 -9.52 3.28 9.82
CA ALA A 168 -10.01 2.19 10.65
C ALA A 168 -10.31 0.93 9.82
N LYS A 169 -11.00 1.09 8.68
CA LYS A 169 -11.32 -0.02 7.77
C LYS A 169 -10.07 -0.61 7.13
N GLU A 170 -9.12 0.22 6.71
CA GLU A 170 -7.87 -0.26 6.13
C GLU A 170 -7.00 -0.97 7.19
N LEU A 171 -6.99 -0.48 8.43
CA LEU A 171 -6.29 -1.09 9.56
C LEU A 171 -6.76 -2.53 9.81
N GLU A 172 -8.07 -2.75 9.86
CA GLU A 172 -8.63 -4.11 10.02
C GLU A 172 -8.26 -5.03 8.86
N ARG A 173 -8.27 -4.52 7.62
CA ARG A 173 -7.80 -5.30 6.46
C ARG A 173 -6.33 -5.66 6.58
N ARG A 174 -5.47 -4.70 6.96
CA ARG A 174 -4.02 -4.93 7.10
C ARG A 174 -3.67 -5.82 8.27
N LYS A 175 -4.46 -5.78 9.34
CA LYS A 175 -4.35 -6.71 10.46
C LYS A 175 -4.63 -8.14 10.02
N ALA A 176 -5.70 -8.36 9.26
CA ALA A 176 -6.03 -9.67 8.69
C ALA A 176 -4.92 -10.15 7.73
N ASP A 177 -4.41 -9.27 6.86
CA ASP A 177 -3.28 -9.58 5.98
C ASP A 177 -2.02 -9.96 6.78
N LEU A 178 -1.72 -9.26 7.88
CA LEU A 178 -0.57 -9.56 8.72
C LEU A 178 -0.72 -10.95 9.37
N TYR A 179 -1.88 -11.25 9.95
CA TYR A 179 -2.14 -12.56 10.53
C TYR A 179 -2.05 -13.69 9.51
N ALA A 180 -2.58 -13.50 8.30
CA ALA A 180 -2.44 -14.49 7.23
C ALA A 180 -0.98 -14.73 6.83
N ALA A 181 -0.14 -13.69 6.86
CA ALA A 181 1.30 -13.82 6.59
C ALA A 181 2.05 -14.53 7.74
N ASP A 182 1.71 -14.22 8.99
CA ASP A 182 2.25 -14.90 10.17
C ASP A 182 1.86 -16.39 10.19
N GLU A 183 0.61 -16.70 9.87
CA GLU A 183 0.12 -18.08 9.73
C GLU A 183 0.86 -18.81 8.61
N ALA A 184 1.04 -18.19 7.44
CA ALA A 184 1.81 -18.78 6.34
C ALA A 184 3.27 -19.08 6.74
N LEU A 185 3.91 -18.21 7.53
CA LEU A 185 5.26 -18.48 8.05
C LEU A 185 5.25 -19.64 9.06
N ALA A 186 4.26 -19.70 9.95
CA ALA A 186 4.11 -20.79 10.92
C ALA A 186 3.88 -22.13 10.21
N ASP A 187 2.98 -22.17 9.25
CA ASP A 187 2.68 -23.33 8.40
C ASP A 187 3.92 -23.83 7.65
N TYR A 188 4.69 -22.90 7.06
CA TYR A 188 5.91 -23.25 6.36
C TYR A 188 6.95 -23.87 7.31
N LYS A 189 7.14 -23.27 8.50
CA LYS A 189 8.05 -23.83 9.51
C LYS A 189 7.60 -25.20 10.00
N ASN A 190 6.29 -25.43 10.14
CA ASN A 190 5.75 -26.71 10.58
C ASN A 190 5.92 -27.80 9.51
N ARG A 191 5.64 -27.49 8.24
CA ARG A 191 5.78 -28.44 7.12
C ARG A 191 7.25 -28.83 6.87
N PHE A 192 8.18 -27.89 7.02
CA PHE A 192 9.61 -28.09 6.76
C PHE A 192 10.46 -28.08 8.04
N ALA A 193 9.91 -28.58 9.15
CA ALA A 193 10.55 -28.52 10.46
C ALA A 193 11.96 -29.17 10.50
N SER A 194 12.17 -30.25 9.74
CA SER A 194 13.47 -30.95 9.66
C SER A 194 14.50 -30.28 8.75
N GLU A 195 14.09 -29.28 7.98
CA GLU A 195 14.90 -28.59 6.96
C GLU A 195 15.11 -27.10 7.33
N LEU A 196 14.78 -26.74 8.57
CA LEU A 196 14.98 -25.40 9.08
C LEU A 196 16.46 -25.01 9.05
N PRO A 197 16.78 -23.73 8.78
CA PRO A 197 18.17 -23.31 8.68
C PRO A 197 19.00 -23.54 9.95
N THR A 198 18.37 -23.50 11.12
CA THR A 198 18.98 -23.80 12.41
C THR A 198 19.51 -25.22 12.53
N LEU A 199 18.97 -26.16 11.74
CA LEU A 199 19.37 -27.56 11.74
C LEU A 199 20.41 -27.89 10.65
N HIS A 200 20.69 -26.96 9.73
CA HIS A 200 21.57 -27.21 8.59
C HIS A 200 22.98 -27.60 9.00
N ALA A 201 23.59 -26.86 9.94
CA ALA A 201 24.93 -27.18 10.44
C ALA A 201 25.00 -28.60 11.05
N GLY A 202 23.95 -29.01 11.78
CA GLY A 202 23.83 -30.36 12.33
C GLY A 202 23.64 -31.42 11.25
N ASN A 203 22.84 -31.14 10.22
CA ASN A 203 22.62 -32.04 9.09
C ASN A 203 23.88 -32.24 8.26
N VAL A 204 24.66 -31.17 7.99
CA VAL A 204 25.95 -31.26 7.29
C VAL A 204 26.96 -32.06 8.11
N HIS A 205 27.01 -31.84 9.43
CA HIS A 205 27.87 -32.63 10.31
C HIS A 205 27.51 -34.13 10.25
N ARG A 206 26.22 -34.45 10.37
CA ARG A 206 25.73 -35.84 10.29
C ARG A 206 25.95 -36.47 8.92
N LEU A 207 25.88 -35.69 7.85
CA LEU A 207 26.21 -36.13 6.50
C LEU A 207 27.68 -36.53 6.42
N ASN A 208 28.59 -35.71 6.94
CA ASN A 208 30.02 -36.02 6.98
C ASN A 208 30.31 -37.28 7.82
N GLU A 209 29.66 -37.44 8.99
CA GLU A 209 29.77 -38.65 9.81
C GLU A 209 29.32 -39.91 9.05
N LEU A 210 28.17 -39.84 8.36
CA LEU A 210 27.66 -40.94 7.55
C LEU A 210 28.58 -41.26 6.36
N GLN A 211 29.12 -40.24 5.69
CA GLN A 211 30.07 -40.41 4.59
C GLN A 211 31.37 -41.07 5.05
N MET A 212 31.91 -40.67 6.22
CA MET A 212 33.06 -41.33 6.83
C MET A 212 32.76 -42.80 7.17
N SER A 213 31.61 -43.07 7.78
CA SER A 213 31.18 -44.43 8.08
C SER A 213 30.99 -45.29 6.83
N LEU A 214 30.43 -44.71 5.76
CA LEU A 214 30.29 -45.38 4.46
C LEU A 214 31.67 -45.72 3.89
N ALA A 215 32.64 -44.79 3.92
CA ALA A 215 33.99 -45.03 3.45
C ALA A 215 34.67 -46.17 4.20
N GLU A 216 34.58 -46.17 5.53
CA GLU A 216 35.10 -47.24 6.39
C GLU A 216 34.46 -48.60 6.06
N LYS A 217 33.13 -48.66 5.97
CA LYS A 217 32.39 -49.89 5.68
C LYS A 217 32.63 -50.40 4.26
N LYS A 218 32.82 -49.50 3.29
CA LYS A 218 33.17 -49.85 1.91
C LYS A 218 34.58 -50.44 1.83
N VAL A 219 35.54 -49.88 2.55
CA VAL A 219 36.89 -50.47 2.68
C VAL A 219 36.81 -51.85 3.35
N ALA A 220 36.03 -52.00 4.41
CA ALA A 220 35.81 -53.29 5.07
C ALA A 220 35.15 -54.32 4.14
N LEU A 221 34.18 -53.91 3.32
CA LEU A 221 33.51 -54.75 2.32
C LEU A 221 34.49 -55.24 1.26
N GLU A 222 35.31 -54.34 0.69
CA GLU A 222 36.32 -54.72 -0.30
C GLU A 222 37.41 -55.60 0.30
N GLY A 223 37.82 -55.34 1.54
CA GLY A 223 38.72 -56.23 2.30
C GLY A 223 38.12 -57.62 2.51
N ALA A 224 36.85 -57.71 2.89
CA ALA A 224 36.13 -58.98 3.06
C ALA A 224 35.96 -59.73 1.73
N ARG A 225 35.67 -59.02 0.63
CA ARG A 225 35.61 -59.58 -0.72
C ARG A 225 36.96 -60.12 -1.17
N ALA A 226 38.04 -59.37 -0.95
CA ALA A 226 39.40 -59.80 -1.27
C ALA A 226 39.81 -61.02 -0.44
N ALA A 227 39.50 -61.05 0.86
CA ALA A 227 39.75 -62.19 1.74
C ALA A 227 38.97 -63.44 1.29
N LYS A 228 37.69 -63.28 0.94
CA LYS A 228 36.86 -64.36 0.37
C LYS A 228 37.45 -64.87 -0.95
N LYS A 229 37.84 -63.98 -1.87
CA LYS A 229 38.48 -64.34 -3.15
C LYS A 229 39.79 -65.08 -2.95
N SER A 230 40.65 -64.62 -2.03
CA SER A 230 41.88 -65.33 -1.66
C SER A 230 41.61 -66.72 -1.06
N LEU A 231 40.58 -66.85 -0.22
CA LEU A 231 40.18 -68.13 0.36
C LEU A 231 39.64 -69.10 -0.70
N ALA A 232 38.80 -68.61 -1.62
CA ALA A 232 38.29 -69.36 -2.75
C ALA A 232 39.42 -69.80 -3.70
N ASN A 233 40.39 -68.91 -3.99
CA ASN A 233 41.56 -69.24 -4.81
C ASN A 233 42.41 -70.34 -4.17
N ARG A 234 42.67 -70.25 -2.85
CA ARG A 234 43.36 -71.33 -2.11
C ARG A 234 42.59 -72.64 -2.19
N LEU A 235 41.28 -72.62 -1.99
CA LEU A 235 40.40 -73.79 -2.11
C LEU A 235 40.44 -74.41 -3.52
N SER A 236 40.55 -73.58 -4.56
CA SER A 236 40.68 -74.02 -5.95
C SER A 236 42.03 -74.69 -6.23
N GLN A 237 43.11 -74.19 -5.62
CA GLN A 237 44.46 -74.69 -5.80
C GLN A 237 44.72 -75.97 -4.99
N THR A 238 44.19 -76.09 -3.78
CA THR A 238 44.21 -77.35 -3.01
C THR A 238 43.04 -78.24 -3.40
N ASN A 239 43.19 -79.01 -4.47
CA ASN A 239 42.21 -80.03 -4.83
C ASN A 239 42.15 -81.11 -3.72
N PRO A 240 41.03 -81.28 -2.98
CA PRO A 240 40.93 -82.25 -1.89
C PRO A 240 41.09 -83.70 -2.36
N VAL A 241 40.84 -83.98 -3.65
CA VAL A 241 41.09 -85.30 -4.25
C VAL A 241 42.59 -85.58 -4.32
N VAL A 242 43.40 -84.57 -4.65
CA VAL A 242 44.87 -84.70 -4.66
C VAL A 242 45.40 -84.91 -3.24
N GLY A 243 44.82 -84.23 -2.24
CA GLY A 243 45.17 -84.43 -0.83
C GLY A 243 44.93 -85.86 -0.32
N LYS A 244 43.78 -86.48 -0.67
CA LYS A 244 43.51 -87.90 -0.33
C LYS A 244 44.41 -88.88 -1.07
N ILE A 245 44.76 -88.59 -2.33
CA ILE A 245 45.68 -89.42 -3.11
C ILE A 245 47.09 -89.35 -2.49
N GLU A 246 47.55 -88.16 -2.09
CA GLU A 246 48.84 -87.98 -1.41
C GLU A 246 48.89 -88.74 -0.08
N GLU A 247 47.84 -88.67 0.74
CA GLU A 247 47.72 -89.42 2.00
C GLU A 247 47.75 -90.93 1.76
N SER A 248 47.04 -91.40 0.72
CA SER A 248 47.06 -92.82 0.32
C SER A 248 48.46 -93.24 -0.13
N ILE A 249 49.17 -92.39 -0.89
CA ILE A 249 50.55 -92.63 -1.31
C ILE A 249 51.47 -92.74 -0.08
N ILE A 250 51.34 -91.84 0.90
CA ILE A 250 52.12 -91.87 2.15
C ILE A 250 51.86 -93.16 2.94
N ASN A 251 50.59 -93.58 3.06
CA ASN A 251 50.23 -94.82 3.74
C ASN A 251 50.78 -96.05 3.02
N LEU A 252 50.68 -96.11 1.68
CA LEU A 252 51.29 -97.18 0.88
C LEU A 252 52.81 -97.15 0.94
N MET A 253 53.45 -95.98 1.01
CA MET A 253 54.90 -95.85 1.21
C MET A 253 55.33 -96.41 2.57
N ALA A 254 54.56 -96.12 3.63
CA ALA A 254 54.81 -96.66 4.96
C ALA A 254 54.65 -98.19 4.97
N GLU A 255 53.59 -98.70 4.34
CA GLU A 255 53.34 -100.14 4.16
C GLU A 255 54.45 -100.82 3.35
N LEU A 256 54.89 -100.20 2.24
CA LEU A 256 56.01 -100.66 1.42
C LEU A 256 57.30 -100.74 2.21
N THR A 257 57.58 -99.73 3.04
CA THR A 257 58.77 -99.67 3.90
C THR A 257 58.75 -100.79 4.93
N GLN A 258 57.60 -101.05 5.54
CA GLN A 258 57.42 -102.14 6.49
C GLN A 258 57.52 -103.53 5.83
N LEU A 259 56.98 -103.69 4.63
CA LEU A 259 57.08 -104.93 3.84
C LEU A 259 58.52 -105.19 3.37
N ARG A 260 59.25 -104.16 2.91
CA ARG A 260 60.66 -104.27 2.52
C ARG A 260 61.61 -104.60 3.68
N ALA A 261 61.22 -104.28 4.91
CA ALA A 261 61.97 -104.69 6.09
C ALA A 261 61.86 -106.21 6.36
N ARG A 262 60.85 -106.90 5.79
CA ARG A 262 60.55 -108.32 6.05
C ARG A 262 60.68 -109.22 4.82
N TYR A 263 60.58 -108.65 3.62
CA TYR A 263 60.54 -109.38 2.35
C TYR A 263 61.46 -108.73 1.31
N THR A 264 62.01 -109.54 0.41
CA THR A 264 62.83 -109.07 -0.72
C THR A 264 61.96 -108.40 -1.79
N ASP A 265 62.53 -107.52 -2.61
CA ASP A 265 61.81 -106.74 -3.65
C ASP A 265 61.05 -107.59 -4.69
N GLN A 266 61.33 -108.89 -4.81
CA GLN A 266 60.62 -109.81 -5.71
C GLN A 266 59.37 -110.45 -5.08
N HIS A 267 59.08 -110.20 -3.80
CA HIS A 267 57.93 -110.80 -3.13
C HIS A 267 56.61 -110.19 -3.64
N SER A 268 55.63 -111.06 -3.93
CA SER A 268 54.33 -110.67 -4.52
C SER A 268 53.64 -109.53 -3.76
N LEU A 269 53.69 -109.54 -2.42
CA LEU A 269 53.12 -108.46 -1.60
C LEU A 269 53.81 -107.09 -1.80
N VAL A 270 55.14 -107.07 -2.00
CA VAL A 270 55.90 -105.83 -2.26
C VAL A 270 55.57 -105.31 -3.66
N GLN A 271 55.48 -106.20 -4.65
CA GLN A 271 55.13 -105.82 -6.02
C GLN A 271 53.71 -105.24 -6.12
N ASN A 272 52.74 -105.84 -5.42
CA ASN A 272 51.37 -105.32 -5.40
C ASN A 272 51.29 -103.90 -4.84
N VAL A 273 51.97 -103.62 -3.72
CA VAL A 273 52.01 -102.28 -3.14
C VAL A 273 52.73 -101.29 -4.06
N LEU A 274 53.80 -101.72 -4.74
CA LEU A 274 54.55 -100.87 -5.67
C LEU A 274 53.74 -100.51 -6.92
N VAL A 275 52.99 -101.46 -7.49
CA VAL A 275 52.07 -101.22 -8.63
C VAL A 275 50.93 -100.28 -8.23
N ASN A 276 50.37 -100.47 -7.02
CA ASN A 276 49.31 -99.61 -6.50
C ASN A 276 49.83 -98.17 -6.26
N LEU A 277 51.04 -98.03 -5.74
CA LEU A 277 51.70 -96.74 -5.52
C LEU A 277 51.96 -96.02 -6.86
N GLN A 278 52.52 -96.71 -7.86
CA GLN A 278 52.72 -96.13 -9.20
C GLN A 278 51.40 -95.69 -9.86
N SER A 279 50.33 -96.47 -9.65
CA SER A 279 49.01 -96.13 -10.19
C SER A 279 48.45 -94.86 -9.55
N LEU A 280 48.60 -94.72 -8.22
CA LEU A 280 48.19 -93.53 -7.49
C LEU A 280 49.03 -92.29 -7.86
N GLU A 281 50.35 -92.42 -8.01
CA GLU A 281 51.22 -91.34 -8.47
C GLU A 281 50.87 -90.86 -9.89
N LYS A 282 50.56 -91.79 -10.79
CA LYS A 282 50.14 -91.48 -12.16
C LYS A 282 48.80 -90.73 -12.18
N GLU A 283 47.85 -91.15 -11.35
CA GLU A 283 46.56 -90.49 -11.21
C GLU A 283 46.69 -89.09 -10.59
N ARG A 284 47.54 -88.95 -9.57
CA ARG A 284 47.91 -87.64 -8.98
C ARG A 284 48.46 -86.68 -10.04
N ASN A 285 49.44 -87.13 -10.82
CA ASN A 285 50.09 -86.30 -11.84
C ASN A 285 49.11 -85.90 -12.96
N ARG A 286 48.19 -86.79 -13.32
CA ARG A 286 47.11 -86.50 -14.28
C ARG A 286 46.15 -85.43 -13.78
N LEU A 287 45.76 -85.50 -12.50
CA LEU A 287 44.87 -84.51 -11.87
C LEU A 287 45.54 -83.14 -11.73
N LEU A 288 46.84 -83.10 -11.42
CA LEU A 288 47.61 -81.87 -11.36
C LEU A 288 47.78 -81.22 -12.75
N ALA A 289 48.09 -82.00 -13.78
CA ALA A 289 48.24 -81.51 -15.15
C ALA A 289 46.91 -80.99 -15.75
N LYS A 290 45.79 -81.64 -15.41
CA LYS A 290 44.45 -81.20 -15.85
C LYS A 290 44.02 -79.87 -15.22
N ASN A 291 44.57 -79.50 -14.06
CA ASN A 291 44.14 -78.34 -13.29
C ASN A 291 44.88 -77.03 -13.61
N GLN A 292 45.98 -77.07 -14.36
CA GLN A 292 46.70 -75.85 -14.81
C GLN A 292 45.93 -75.04 -15.88
N ILE A 293 44.84 -75.60 -16.44
CA ILE A 293 44.20 -75.09 -17.67
C ILE A 293 42.80 -74.49 -17.40
N LEU A 294 42.31 -74.48 -16.15
CA LEU A 294 40.90 -74.17 -15.88
C LEU A 294 40.71 -72.79 -15.26
N ASP A 295 39.99 -71.95 -15.99
CA ASP A 295 39.74 -70.54 -15.76
C ASP A 295 39.30 -70.19 -14.33
N THR A 296 39.93 -69.12 -13.84
CA THR A 296 39.90 -68.63 -12.45
C THR A 296 38.69 -67.72 -12.16
N GLU A 297 37.77 -67.52 -13.12
CA GLU A 297 36.80 -66.42 -13.02
C GLU A 297 35.48 -66.74 -12.35
N ASN A 298 34.96 -67.98 -12.41
CA ASN A 298 33.66 -68.30 -11.81
C ASN A 298 33.72 -69.52 -10.90
N PHE A 299 34.08 -69.30 -9.63
CA PHE A 299 33.88 -70.28 -8.57
C PHE A 299 32.39 -70.29 -8.17
N ASP A 300 31.61 -71.07 -8.92
CA ASP A 300 30.16 -71.01 -8.88
C ASP A 300 29.55 -71.70 -7.65
N LYS A 301 28.39 -71.21 -7.18
CA LYS A 301 27.67 -71.72 -5.98
C LYS A 301 27.36 -73.22 -6.10
N ALA A 302 27.05 -73.67 -7.31
CA ALA A 302 26.81 -75.07 -7.66
C ALA A 302 28.05 -75.98 -7.51
N LYS A 303 29.26 -75.44 -7.69
CA LYS A 303 30.52 -76.18 -7.49
C LYS A 303 30.78 -76.38 -6.00
N LEU A 304 30.41 -75.39 -5.18
CA LEU A 304 30.51 -75.45 -3.72
C LEU A 304 29.54 -76.49 -3.12
N GLU A 305 28.30 -76.53 -3.60
CA GLU A 305 27.30 -77.53 -3.18
C GLU A 305 27.74 -78.96 -3.53
N ARG A 306 28.33 -79.17 -4.71
CA ARG A 306 28.92 -80.47 -5.09
C ARG A 306 30.06 -80.86 -4.16
N LEU A 307 30.95 -79.92 -3.81
CA LEU A 307 32.05 -80.17 -2.87
C LEU A 307 31.54 -80.45 -1.45
N TRP A 308 30.46 -79.81 -1.02
CA TRP A 308 29.81 -80.03 0.26
C TRP A 308 29.11 -81.41 0.32
N ALA A 309 28.45 -81.81 -0.76
CA ALA A 309 27.88 -83.15 -0.91
C ALA A 309 28.97 -84.23 -0.85
N ILE A 310 30.10 -84.06 -1.55
CA ILE A 310 31.24 -84.99 -1.50
C ILE A 310 31.85 -85.06 -0.09
N ALA A 311 31.96 -83.93 0.61
CA ALA A 311 32.50 -83.87 1.96
C ALA A 311 31.64 -84.60 3.01
N THR A 312 30.32 -84.59 2.83
CA THR A 312 29.34 -85.18 3.77
C THR A 312 29.01 -86.65 3.48
N THR A 313 29.15 -87.11 2.24
CA THR A 313 28.93 -88.53 1.89
C THR A 313 30.07 -89.46 2.29
N THR A 314 31.23 -88.93 2.69
CA THR A 314 32.43 -89.73 2.97
C THR A 314 32.72 -89.91 4.47
N THR A 315 31.80 -89.52 5.37
CA THR A 315 32.00 -89.50 6.84
C THR A 315 31.35 -90.68 7.58
N THR A 316 31.15 -91.82 6.92
CA THR A 316 30.44 -93.00 7.48
C THR A 316 31.37 -94.07 8.06
N ASP A 317 32.45 -93.68 8.74
CA ASP A 317 33.30 -94.60 9.51
C ASP A 317 33.50 -94.08 10.95
N PRO A 318 33.02 -94.79 12.01
CA PRO A 318 32.92 -94.23 13.37
C PRO A 318 34.25 -94.04 14.13
N ASP A 319 35.37 -94.59 13.66
CA ASP A 319 36.60 -94.71 14.48
C ASP A 319 37.73 -93.71 14.17
N GLN A 320 37.56 -92.77 13.25
CA GLN A 320 38.59 -91.76 12.95
C GLN A 320 38.12 -90.32 13.22
N LYS A 321 38.57 -89.76 14.35
CA LYS A 321 38.39 -88.34 14.76
C LYS A 321 39.25 -87.36 13.93
N HIS A 322 39.18 -87.41 12.61
CA HIS A 322 39.83 -86.41 11.75
C HIS A 322 38.75 -85.64 10.98
N GLN A 323 38.39 -84.46 11.48
CA GLN A 323 37.51 -83.55 10.77
C GLN A 323 38.17 -83.19 9.43
N PRO A 324 37.54 -83.47 8.27
CA PRO A 324 38.16 -83.22 7.00
C PRO A 324 38.37 -81.70 6.83
N MET A 325 39.62 -81.31 6.58
CA MET A 325 40.08 -79.93 6.44
C MET A 325 39.20 -79.10 5.47
N LEU A 326 38.55 -79.75 4.52
CA LEU A 326 37.61 -79.17 3.57
C LEU A 326 36.33 -78.60 4.22
N ILE A 327 35.75 -79.27 5.23
CA ILE A 327 34.54 -78.78 5.94
C ILE A 327 34.87 -77.48 6.68
N VAL A 328 36.02 -77.44 7.36
CA VAL A 328 36.49 -76.23 8.06
C VAL A 328 36.74 -75.08 7.07
N GLN A 329 37.30 -75.37 5.90
CA GLN A 329 37.53 -74.36 4.86
C GLN A 329 36.23 -73.86 4.22
N LEU A 330 35.26 -74.74 3.96
CA LEU A 330 33.93 -74.37 3.45
C LEU A 330 33.15 -73.54 4.46
N GLN A 331 33.20 -73.90 5.76
CA GLN A 331 32.59 -73.10 6.82
C GLN A 331 33.22 -71.71 6.93
N ARG A 332 34.55 -71.58 6.75
CA ARG A 332 35.23 -70.28 6.69
C ARG A 332 34.79 -69.45 5.47
N LEU A 333 34.56 -70.10 4.34
CA LEU A 333 34.06 -69.44 3.13
C LEU A 333 32.61 -68.96 3.30
N GLN A 334 31.74 -69.77 3.91
CA GLN A 334 30.36 -69.39 4.24
C GLN A 334 30.33 -68.19 5.20
N LYS A 335 31.10 -68.24 6.29
CA LYS A 335 31.22 -67.08 7.20
C LYS A 335 31.74 -65.82 6.48
N GLY A 336 32.66 -65.99 5.52
CA GLY A 336 33.14 -64.90 4.68
C GLY A 336 32.05 -64.35 3.76
N ASP A 337 31.18 -65.21 3.22
CA ASP A 337 30.04 -64.81 2.40
C ASP A 337 29.00 -64.04 3.22
N ASP A 338 28.65 -64.57 4.40
CA ASP A 338 27.74 -63.91 5.35
C ASP A 338 28.26 -62.51 5.75
N GLN A 339 29.58 -62.39 5.95
CA GLN A 339 30.22 -61.12 6.26
C GLN A 339 30.15 -60.12 5.10
N VAL A 340 30.42 -60.57 3.87
CA VAL A 340 30.29 -59.75 2.65
C VAL A 340 28.84 -59.30 2.45
N GLN A 341 27.88 -60.21 2.63
CA GLN A 341 26.46 -59.89 2.51
C GLN A 341 26.02 -58.86 3.56
N ARG A 342 26.39 -59.06 4.83
CA ARG A 342 26.09 -58.11 5.91
C ARG A 342 26.66 -56.72 5.63
N LEU A 343 27.95 -56.64 5.28
CA LEU A 343 28.60 -55.37 4.94
C LEU A 343 27.97 -54.72 3.70
N SER A 344 27.55 -55.51 2.71
CA SER A 344 26.88 -54.97 1.52
C SER A 344 25.53 -54.31 1.85
N ILE A 345 24.75 -54.93 2.75
CA ILE A 345 23.47 -54.38 3.23
C ILE A 345 23.71 -53.11 4.05
N GLU A 346 24.71 -53.11 4.94
CA GLU A 346 25.10 -51.92 5.71
C GLU A 346 25.49 -50.75 4.81
N VAL A 347 26.35 -51.00 3.80
CA VAL A 347 26.76 -50.01 2.81
C VAL A 347 25.57 -49.46 2.03
N GLN A 348 24.64 -50.32 1.58
CA GLN A 348 23.44 -49.88 0.87
C GLN A 348 22.51 -49.04 1.74
N SER A 349 22.33 -49.42 3.01
CA SER A 349 21.54 -48.66 3.98
C SER A 349 22.16 -47.28 4.26
N LEU A 350 23.48 -47.21 4.46
CA LEU A 350 24.21 -45.96 4.65
C LEU A 350 24.11 -45.07 3.41
N GLN A 351 24.27 -45.64 2.21
CA GLN A 351 24.11 -44.91 0.95
C GLN A 351 22.72 -44.28 0.85
N SER A 352 21.66 -45.05 1.12
CA SER A 352 20.29 -44.52 1.09
C SER A 352 20.05 -43.43 2.15
N ALA A 353 20.66 -43.54 3.33
CA ALA A 353 20.58 -42.53 4.38
C ALA A 353 21.32 -41.23 3.98
N ILE A 354 22.49 -41.37 3.35
CA ILE A 354 23.27 -40.25 2.79
C ILE A 354 22.45 -39.56 1.70
N ASP A 355 21.92 -40.29 0.72
CA ASP A 355 21.16 -39.70 -0.40
C ASP A 355 19.95 -38.89 0.11
N LYS A 356 19.22 -39.41 1.10
CA LYS A 356 18.08 -38.71 1.74
C LYS A 356 18.48 -37.46 2.52
N LEU A 357 19.67 -37.45 3.11
CA LEU A 357 20.17 -36.31 3.89
C LEU A 357 20.81 -35.27 2.98
N GLN A 358 21.53 -35.72 1.95
CA GLN A 358 22.11 -34.92 0.87
C GLN A 358 21.04 -34.06 0.20
N LEU A 359 19.91 -34.66 -0.22
CA LEU A 359 18.79 -33.93 -0.82
C LEU A 359 18.26 -32.81 0.09
N ARG A 360 18.22 -33.03 1.41
CA ARG A 360 17.79 -32.02 2.39
C ARG A 360 18.82 -30.92 2.60
N VAL A 361 20.10 -31.26 2.53
CA VAL A 361 21.20 -30.29 2.61
C VAL A 361 21.25 -29.43 1.34
N ASP A 362 21.07 -30.04 0.17
CA ASP A 362 21.11 -29.35 -1.13
C ASP A 362 19.91 -28.39 -1.30
N GLY A 363 18.73 -28.77 -0.79
CA GLY A 363 17.52 -27.91 -0.81
C GLY A 363 17.57 -26.69 0.13
N PHE A 364 18.55 -26.62 1.04
CA PHE A 364 18.63 -25.59 2.08
C PHE A 364 18.53 -24.16 1.55
N GLY A 365 19.26 -23.82 0.49
CA GLY A 365 19.32 -22.46 -0.03
C GLY A 365 17.94 -21.94 -0.49
N ALA A 366 17.15 -22.81 -1.12
CA ALA A 366 15.78 -22.48 -1.54
C ALA A 366 14.86 -22.26 -0.32
N HIS A 367 14.98 -23.11 0.71
CA HIS A 367 14.17 -22.98 1.93
C HIS A 367 14.53 -21.73 2.73
N GLU A 368 15.83 -21.39 2.84
CA GLU A 368 16.30 -20.18 3.50
C GLU A 368 15.82 -18.93 2.75
N GLN A 369 15.96 -18.90 1.42
CA GLN A 369 15.47 -17.79 0.59
C GLN A 369 13.96 -17.58 0.79
N HIS A 370 13.18 -18.66 0.78
CA HIS A 370 11.73 -18.58 0.97
C HIS A 370 11.35 -18.11 2.39
N LEU A 371 12.01 -18.64 3.43
CA LEU A 371 11.82 -18.18 4.81
C LEU A 371 12.13 -16.69 4.98
N ASN A 372 13.24 -16.24 4.40
CA ASN A 372 13.62 -14.83 4.46
C ASN A 372 12.65 -13.95 3.67
N ALA A 373 12.11 -14.43 2.55
CA ALA A 373 11.06 -13.74 1.82
C ALA A 373 9.78 -13.59 2.67
N LEU A 374 9.32 -14.65 3.34
CA LEU A 374 8.16 -14.61 4.24
C LEU A 374 8.38 -13.66 5.42
N LYS A 375 9.54 -13.76 6.09
CA LYS A 375 9.91 -12.84 7.19
C LYS A 375 9.93 -11.39 6.75
N ARG A 376 10.49 -11.09 5.57
CA ARG A 376 10.51 -9.74 5.00
C ARG A 376 9.10 -9.24 4.71
N GLN A 377 8.22 -10.09 4.15
CA GLN A 377 6.83 -9.72 3.91
C GLN A 377 6.09 -9.38 5.20
N ILE A 378 6.28 -10.18 6.27
CA ILE A 378 5.72 -9.88 7.60
C ILE A 378 6.24 -8.55 8.12
N LEU A 379 7.55 -8.30 8.04
CA LEU A 379 8.14 -7.04 8.49
C LEU A 379 7.53 -5.82 7.77
N VAL A 380 7.39 -5.90 6.45
CA VAL A 380 6.77 -4.83 5.65
C VAL A 380 5.31 -4.64 6.05
N ARG A 381 4.53 -5.72 6.16
CA ARG A 381 3.12 -5.64 6.59
C ARG A 381 2.97 -5.07 7.99
N LYS A 382 3.85 -5.46 8.92
CA LYS A 382 3.89 -4.93 10.29
C LYS A 382 4.20 -3.44 10.30
N ASN A 383 5.20 -2.99 9.55
CA ASN A 383 5.55 -1.58 9.47
C ASN A 383 4.41 -0.74 8.88
N ILE A 384 3.77 -1.22 7.80
CA ILE A 384 2.59 -0.54 7.21
C ILE A 384 1.44 -0.49 8.21
N TYR A 385 1.16 -1.59 8.92
CA TYR A 385 0.14 -1.62 9.95
C TYR A 385 0.43 -0.62 11.07
N GLN A 386 1.68 -0.52 11.54
CA GLN A 386 2.09 0.42 12.58
C GLN A 386 1.94 1.88 12.12
N ASP A 387 2.39 2.22 10.92
CA ASP A 387 2.22 3.57 10.34
C ASP A 387 0.73 3.93 10.18
N LEU A 388 -0.11 3.01 9.71
CA LEU A 388 -1.55 3.23 9.61
C LEU A 388 -2.22 3.36 10.99
N ALA A 389 -1.78 2.59 11.99
CA ALA A 389 -2.29 2.67 13.35
C ALA A 389 -1.97 4.04 13.97
N GLU A 390 -0.74 4.52 13.79
CA GLU A 390 -0.32 5.85 14.26
C GLU A 390 -1.15 6.94 13.60
N ARG A 391 -1.34 6.89 12.27
CA ARG A 391 -2.19 7.84 11.54
C ARG A 391 -3.65 7.78 11.97
N HIS A 392 -4.18 6.60 12.28
CA HIS A 392 -5.56 6.44 12.75
C HIS A 392 -5.74 7.08 14.13
N GLU A 393 -4.83 6.83 15.07
CA GLU A 393 -4.88 7.48 16.39
C GLU A 393 -4.70 8.99 16.27
N LEU A 394 -3.81 9.47 15.39
CA LEU A 394 -3.68 10.90 15.08
C LEU A 394 -4.98 11.49 14.53
N ALA A 395 -5.65 10.81 13.60
CA ALA A 395 -6.93 11.24 13.04
C ALA A 395 -8.03 11.29 14.11
N ARG A 396 -8.06 10.30 15.01
CA ARG A 396 -9.01 10.21 16.12
C ARG A 396 -8.80 11.31 17.17
N VAL A 397 -7.55 11.57 17.55
CA VAL A 397 -7.20 12.69 18.44
C VAL A 397 -7.49 14.04 17.77
N THR A 398 -7.24 14.15 16.47
CA THR A 398 -7.58 15.34 15.68
C THR A 398 -9.09 15.58 15.63
N GLU A 399 -9.89 14.53 15.48
CA GLU A 399 -11.35 14.64 15.50
C GLU A 399 -11.86 15.10 16.88
N SER A 400 -11.33 14.53 17.96
CA SER A 400 -11.71 14.90 19.33
C SER A 400 -11.28 16.32 19.69
N LEU A 401 -10.09 16.73 19.24
CA LEU A 401 -9.59 18.10 19.38
C LEU A 401 -10.44 19.06 18.55
N GLY A 402 -10.76 18.71 17.30
CA GLY A 402 -11.60 19.54 16.42
C GLY A 402 -13.00 19.79 16.97
N LYS A 403 -13.57 18.85 17.74
CA LYS A 403 -14.84 19.05 18.48
C LYS A 403 -14.68 19.96 19.70
N SER A 404 -13.54 19.87 20.39
CA SER A 404 -13.26 20.69 21.59
C SER A 404 -12.93 22.14 21.24
N GLU A 405 -12.14 22.36 20.18
CA GLU A 405 -11.71 23.68 19.70
C GLU A 405 -12.66 24.27 18.65
N GLU A 406 -13.81 23.65 18.36
CA GLU A 406 -14.77 24.13 17.35
C GLU A 406 -15.18 25.60 17.61
N ASN A 407 -15.31 25.97 18.88
CA ASN A 407 -15.65 27.32 19.31
C ASN A 407 -14.47 28.32 19.23
N ASP A 408 -13.23 27.84 19.22
CA ASP A 408 -12.03 28.68 19.14
C ASP A 408 -11.57 28.95 17.70
N ARG A 409 -11.99 28.10 16.75
CA ARG A 409 -11.70 28.25 15.31
C ARG A 409 -12.35 29.48 14.69
N VAL A 410 -13.49 29.91 15.21
CA VAL A 410 -14.16 31.12 14.74
C VAL A 410 -14.35 32.07 15.90
N LYS A 411 -13.58 33.16 15.90
CA LYS A 411 -13.70 34.21 16.89
C LYS A 411 -14.60 35.31 16.37
N LEU A 412 -15.62 35.64 17.15
CA LEU A 412 -16.44 36.81 16.92
C LEU A 412 -15.61 38.06 17.29
N ILE A 413 -15.20 38.84 16.29
CA ILE A 413 -14.51 40.13 16.53
C ILE A 413 -15.56 41.16 16.94
N ASP A 414 -16.57 41.35 16.08
CA ASP A 414 -17.65 42.31 16.30
C ASP A 414 -19.00 41.60 16.23
N ALA A 415 -19.77 41.69 17.32
CA ALA A 415 -21.15 41.25 17.36
C ALA A 415 -22.06 42.20 16.55
N PRO A 416 -23.20 41.71 16.01
CA PRO A 416 -24.21 42.59 15.42
C PRO A 416 -24.65 43.66 16.42
N PHE A 417 -24.67 44.91 15.98
CA PHE A 417 -25.14 46.05 16.77
C PHE A 417 -26.44 46.61 16.19
N GLU A 418 -27.22 47.30 17.02
CA GLU A 418 -28.43 47.99 16.58
C GLU A 418 -28.07 49.34 15.96
N PRO A 419 -28.36 49.59 14.67
CA PRO A 419 -28.01 50.84 14.02
C PRO A 419 -28.84 52.00 14.58
N LEU A 420 -28.16 53.07 15.01
CA LEU A 420 -28.79 54.28 15.53
C LEU A 420 -29.37 55.18 14.42
N ALA A 421 -28.81 55.10 13.22
CA ALA A 421 -29.20 55.91 12.05
C ALA A 421 -29.28 55.04 10.78
N PRO A 422 -30.10 55.42 9.79
CA PRO A 422 -30.19 54.68 8.53
C PRO A 422 -28.90 54.85 7.69
N SER A 423 -28.49 53.79 7.00
CA SER A 423 -27.35 53.72 6.07
C SER A 423 -27.67 54.36 4.69
N ASN A 424 -28.55 55.37 4.67
CA ASN A 424 -28.95 56.06 3.44
C ASN A 424 -27.95 57.16 3.07
N PHE A 425 -27.92 57.54 1.78
CA PHE A 425 -27.16 58.71 1.36
C PHE A 425 -27.59 59.97 2.12
N PRO A 426 -26.64 60.87 2.44
CA PRO A 426 -26.94 62.06 3.20
C PRO A 426 -27.92 62.94 2.42
N ILE A 427 -28.86 63.58 3.13
CA ILE A 427 -29.91 64.38 2.51
C ILE A 427 -29.36 65.58 1.70
N THR A 428 -28.15 66.02 2.04
CA THR A 428 -27.38 67.04 1.33
C THR A 428 -27.02 66.61 -0.09
N LEU A 429 -26.78 65.32 -0.33
CA LEU A 429 -26.50 64.79 -1.67
C LEU A 429 -27.74 64.94 -2.57
N PHE A 430 -28.93 64.62 -2.06
CA PHE A 430 -30.19 64.81 -2.80
C PHE A 430 -30.48 66.28 -3.08
N PHE A 431 -30.19 67.17 -2.12
CA PHE A 431 -30.28 68.61 -2.32
C PHE A 431 -29.34 69.10 -3.43
N LEU A 432 -28.07 68.66 -3.42
CA LEU A 432 -27.08 69.02 -4.42
C LEU A 432 -27.43 68.47 -5.81
N ALA A 433 -27.90 67.22 -5.88
CA ALA A 433 -28.39 66.61 -7.11
C ALA A 433 -29.60 67.38 -7.67
N GLY A 434 -30.53 67.80 -6.80
CA GLY A 434 -31.64 68.67 -7.16
C GLY A 434 -31.18 70.02 -7.72
N LEU A 435 -30.15 70.64 -7.13
CA LEU A 435 -29.58 71.89 -7.62
C LEU A 435 -28.94 71.73 -9.01
N ILE A 436 -28.15 70.68 -9.22
CA ILE A 436 -27.53 70.39 -10.52
C ILE A 436 -28.60 70.13 -11.58
N CYS A 437 -29.62 69.33 -11.24
CA CYS A 437 -30.75 69.06 -12.13
C CYS A 437 -31.54 70.34 -12.45
N GLY A 438 -31.76 71.20 -11.46
CA GLY A 438 -32.40 72.51 -11.63
C GLY A 438 -31.61 73.43 -12.58
N CYS A 439 -30.29 73.48 -12.47
CA CYS A 439 -29.44 74.23 -13.40
C CYS A 439 -29.54 73.67 -14.82
N ALA A 440 -29.42 72.35 -14.99
CA ALA A 440 -29.51 71.70 -16.30
C ALA A 440 -30.91 71.90 -16.94
N MET A 441 -31.98 71.75 -16.16
CA MET A 441 -33.35 71.94 -16.64
C MET A 441 -33.65 73.41 -16.93
N GLY A 442 -33.22 74.35 -16.08
CA GLY A 442 -33.41 75.78 -16.29
C GLY A 442 -32.69 76.30 -17.52
N THR A 443 -31.44 75.87 -17.72
CA THR A 443 -30.67 76.19 -18.94
C THR A 443 -31.26 75.53 -20.18
N GLY A 444 -31.66 74.26 -20.09
CA GLY A 444 -32.32 73.55 -21.19
C GLY A 444 -33.64 74.20 -21.62
N LEU A 445 -34.52 74.55 -20.67
CA LEU A 445 -35.76 75.26 -20.95
C LEU A 445 -35.52 76.64 -21.55
N ALA A 446 -34.52 77.38 -21.06
CA ALA A 446 -34.16 78.67 -21.62
C ALA A 446 -33.65 78.55 -23.07
N LEU A 447 -32.82 77.53 -23.36
CA LEU A 447 -32.32 77.27 -24.72
C LEU A 447 -33.44 76.89 -25.68
N VAL A 448 -34.30 75.93 -25.30
CA VAL A 448 -35.45 75.52 -26.12
C VAL A 448 -36.36 76.70 -26.40
N ALA A 449 -36.65 77.49 -25.38
CA ALA A 449 -37.54 78.61 -25.53
C ALA A 449 -36.91 79.74 -26.36
N GLU A 450 -35.57 79.91 -26.33
CA GLU A 450 -34.84 80.84 -27.21
C GLU A 450 -34.76 80.35 -28.66
N LEU A 451 -34.62 79.04 -28.89
CA LEU A 451 -34.66 78.44 -30.22
C LEU A 451 -36.05 78.56 -30.87
N LEU A 452 -37.11 78.54 -30.06
CA LEU A 452 -38.50 78.72 -30.51
C LEU A 452 -38.90 80.20 -30.68
N ASP A 453 -38.06 81.15 -30.27
CA ASP A 453 -38.33 82.59 -30.41
C ASP A 453 -37.94 83.07 -31.80
N THR A 454 -38.93 83.27 -32.65
CA THR A 454 -38.76 83.69 -34.05
C THR A 454 -38.56 85.21 -34.22
N SER A 455 -38.36 85.96 -33.13
CA SER A 455 -38.23 87.41 -33.17
C SER A 455 -36.84 87.88 -33.63
N ILE A 456 -36.80 88.70 -34.68
CA ILE A 456 -35.55 89.29 -35.21
C ILE A 456 -35.14 90.48 -34.34
N ARG A 457 -34.07 90.34 -33.54
CA ARG A 457 -33.69 91.36 -32.54
C ARG A 457 -32.30 91.95 -32.71
N ARG A 458 -31.47 91.44 -33.62
CA ARG A 458 -30.10 91.93 -33.84
C ARG A 458 -29.98 92.61 -35.20
N LYS A 459 -29.29 93.76 -35.24
CA LYS A 459 -28.96 94.47 -36.49
C LYS A 459 -28.22 93.58 -37.49
N GLU A 460 -27.38 92.68 -36.99
CA GLU A 460 -26.59 91.75 -37.79
C GLU A 460 -27.48 90.69 -38.45
N THR A 461 -28.49 90.16 -37.73
CA THR A 461 -29.47 89.20 -38.26
C THR A 461 -30.35 89.85 -39.33
N VAL A 462 -30.77 91.11 -39.13
CA VAL A 462 -31.50 91.90 -40.14
C VAL A 462 -30.63 92.15 -41.37
N SER A 463 -29.38 92.55 -41.17
CA SER A 463 -28.43 92.84 -42.24
C SER A 463 -28.06 91.59 -43.05
N SER A 464 -27.93 90.43 -42.40
CA SER A 464 -27.67 89.16 -43.08
C SER A 464 -28.90 88.61 -43.83
N LEU A 465 -30.10 88.79 -43.29
CA LEU A 465 -31.34 88.28 -43.89
C LEU A 465 -31.77 89.13 -45.10
N LEU A 466 -31.56 90.45 -45.05
CA LEU A 466 -31.97 91.41 -46.07
C LEU A 466 -30.81 91.87 -46.99
N GLN A 467 -29.57 91.38 -46.75
CA GLN A 467 -28.34 91.79 -47.44
C GLN A 467 -28.14 93.32 -47.55
N ALA A 468 -28.70 94.07 -46.61
CA ALA A 468 -28.69 95.53 -46.61
C ALA A 468 -28.06 96.07 -45.31
N ALA A 469 -27.37 97.22 -45.41
CA ALA A 469 -26.79 97.88 -44.25
C ALA A 469 -27.91 98.53 -43.40
N VAL A 470 -27.97 98.18 -42.11
CA VAL A 470 -28.94 98.78 -41.18
C VAL A 470 -28.47 100.18 -40.79
N ILE A 471 -29.17 101.21 -41.28
CA ILE A 471 -28.78 102.63 -41.17
C ILE A 471 -29.15 103.23 -39.81
N SER A 472 -30.33 102.91 -39.27
CA SER A 472 -30.78 103.42 -37.97
C SER A 472 -31.74 102.45 -37.28
N ARG A 473 -31.77 102.48 -35.95
CA ARG A 473 -32.72 101.73 -35.12
C ARG A 473 -33.74 102.70 -34.54
N ILE A 474 -35.01 102.49 -34.83
CA ILE A 474 -36.10 103.24 -34.20
C ILE A 474 -36.26 102.74 -32.75
N PRO A 475 -36.23 103.62 -31.74
CA PRO A 475 -36.46 103.22 -30.36
C PRO A 475 -37.89 102.65 -30.20
N PRO A 476 -38.07 101.59 -29.40
CA PRO A 476 -39.40 101.07 -29.13
C PRO A 476 -40.24 102.18 -28.46
N GLN A 477 -41.44 102.41 -28.97
CA GLN A 477 -42.39 103.34 -28.37
C GLN A 477 -42.87 102.72 -27.06
N THR A 478 -42.57 103.35 -25.93
CA THR A 478 -43.10 102.95 -24.62
C THR A 478 -44.60 103.23 -24.63
N SER A 479 -45.40 102.17 -24.66
CA SER A 479 -46.80 102.25 -24.25
C SER A 479 -46.80 102.23 -22.74
N ASP A 480 -47.19 103.35 -22.12
CA ASP A 480 -47.57 103.39 -20.70
C ASP A 480 -48.80 102.52 -20.44
#